data_AF-A0A534PFD3-F1
#
_entry.id   AF-A0A534PFD3-F1
#
_cell.length_a   1.000
_cell.length_b   1.000
_cell.length_c   1.000
_cell.angle_alpha   90.00
_cell.angle_beta   90.00
_cell.angle_gamma   90.00
#
_symmetry.space_group_name_H-M   'P 1'
#
loop_
_entity.id
_entity.type
_entity.pdbx_description
1 polymer ?
#
loop_
_entity_poly.entity_id
_entity_poly.type
_entity_poly.pdbx_seq_one_letter_code
_entity_poly.pdbx_strand_id
1 'polypeptide(L)'
;MYEIVEGGFRVRLDREPQRLRLRVEESDHFLLDQPLQREGHVCAGELMYRAKEIDDGVVAALQLAAQRGTGKLPAKARMLATLADETRDRLLGAACILGGIKKPGGLFSRKLPGEDEAKALLEDEGKTKPLGFYTWSDSLRRLFRQDRALQDELPSPQRVREVLRADPDLMRAYEAHLAFEARVANPPAEPDLRTGERLLPAARAPERTLILALYGNSPIPDGFDLMSELVRRVRSGAVDLAPKPDSGFYDHQLAPLPALLSPRRSDRLSFDESWEKRLESLARAAWALARETQIKSLDAVMAGAAPPPPRLVHLHPALRVEPLPEYYALRADSYRFLREAMAEVIGESALDGIARLTPQGESGESVLQSLRETESLFRGARAAALEDLGFAAPPGAAEFARWAAKRPPVGDGRMMVPVFFDVQRRKYKVWALLGWEDAPALIDFVERPRVVSIEKLDRDAGEAQLAWVSGGDSYWTPVVVELYVRKLLDRDQLRALCEKHGDVSAIMADLQS
;
A
#
# COMPACT_ATOMS: atom_id res chain seq x y z
N MET A 1 -10.60 -27.03 19.00
CA MET A 1 -12.05 -27.25 19.16
C MET A 1 -12.78 -26.05 18.61
N TYR A 2 -13.67 -26.27 17.65
CA TYR A 2 -14.55 -25.28 17.04
C TYR A 2 -16.01 -25.65 17.37
N GLU A 3 -16.92 -24.68 17.46
CA GLU A 3 -18.31 -24.91 17.84
C GLU A 3 -19.23 -24.15 16.88
N ILE A 4 -20.18 -24.88 16.27
CA ILE A 4 -21.23 -24.36 15.39
C ILE A 4 -22.55 -24.47 16.13
N VAL A 5 -23.38 -23.43 16.09
CA VAL A 5 -24.75 -23.45 16.60
C VAL A 5 -25.70 -23.15 15.46
N GLU A 6 -26.42 -24.16 14.98
CA GLU A 6 -27.32 -24.09 13.82
C GLU A 6 -28.52 -25.03 14.01
N GLY A 7 -29.70 -24.64 13.51
CA GLY A 7 -30.85 -25.55 13.36
C GLY A 7 -31.48 -26.07 14.67
N GLY A 8 -31.05 -25.58 15.83
CA GLY A 8 -31.42 -26.12 17.15
C GLY A 8 -30.37 -27.06 17.77
N PHE A 9 -29.21 -27.20 17.14
CA PHE A 9 -28.09 -28.04 17.60
C PHE A 9 -26.82 -27.21 17.82
N ARG A 10 -25.96 -27.73 18.69
CA ARG A 10 -24.56 -27.32 18.87
C ARG A 10 -23.67 -28.48 18.42
N VAL A 11 -22.91 -28.28 17.35
CA VAL A 11 -21.94 -29.26 16.85
C VAL A 11 -20.54 -28.81 17.26
N ARG A 12 -19.82 -29.66 17.99
CA ARG A 12 -18.40 -29.44 18.29
C ARG A 12 -17.53 -30.22 17.32
N LEU A 13 -16.65 -29.49 16.65
CA LEU A 13 -15.72 -30.00 15.65
C LEU A 13 -14.28 -29.90 16.14
N ASP A 14 -13.52 -30.94 15.86
CA ASP A 14 -12.08 -30.95 15.91
C ASP A 14 -11.52 -30.73 14.49
N ARG A 15 -10.74 -29.66 14.31
CA ARG A 15 -10.13 -29.27 13.04
C ARG A 15 -8.73 -29.88 12.83
N GLU A 16 -8.19 -30.65 13.78
CA GLU A 16 -6.88 -31.31 13.66
C GLU A 16 -6.77 -32.39 12.54
N PRO A 17 -7.85 -32.93 11.93
CA PRO A 17 -7.77 -33.70 10.68
C PRO A 17 -8.28 -32.93 9.44
N GLN A 18 -8.57 -31.64 9.55
CA GLN A 18 -9.12 -30.85 8.46
C GLN A 18 -8.08 -30.56 7.37
N ARG A 19 -8.51 -30.59 6.11
CA ARG A 19 -7.78 -30.09 4.94
C ARG A 19 -8.73 -29.41 3.96
N LEU A 20 -8.35 -28.24 3.48
CA LEU A 20 -9.15 -27.42 2.57
C LEU A 20 -8.56 -27.34 1.15
N ARG A 21 -9.44 -27.14 0.18
CA ARG A 21 -9.14 -26.64 -1.16
C ARG A 21 -9.94 -25.37 -1.41
N LEU A 22 -9.30 -24.36 -2.00
CA LEU A 22 -9.96 -23.15 -2.48
C LEU A 22 -9.85 -23.08 -4.00
N ARG A 23 -10.93 -22.63 -4.64
CA ARG A 23 -11.05 -22.39 -6.09
C ARG A 23 -11.99 -21.21 -6.36
N VAL A 24 -11.73 -20.48 -7.44
CA VAL A 24 -12.57 -19.37 -7.92
C VAL A 24 -13.53 -19.92 -8.98
N GLU A 25 -14.77 -19.43 -8.99
CA GLU A 25 -15.75 -19.70 -10.04
C GLU A 25 -15.77 -18.56 -11.08
N GLU A 26 -16.06 -18.87 -12.34
CA GLU A 26 -16.22 -17.85 -13.37
C GLU A 26 -17.48 -17.02 -13.12
N SER A 27 -17.38 -15.70 -13.21
CA SER A 27 -18.47 -14.76 -12.99
C SER A 27 -18.42 -13.61 -13.99
N ASP A 28 -19.58 -13.02 -14.31
CA ASP A 28 -19.66 -11.84 -15.18
C ASP A 28 -18.86 -10.67 -14.56
N HIS A 29 -17.86 -10.17 -15.29
CA HIS A 29 -16.96 -9.13 -14.81
C HIS A 29 -17.66 -7.76 -14.77
N PHE A 30 -18.01 -7.31 -13.56
CA PHE A 30 -18.46 -5.94 -13.30
C PHE A 30 -17.44 -5.20 -12.44
N LEU A 31 -17.03 -4.00 -12.87
CA LEU A 31 -16.16 -3.13 -12.08
C LEU A 31 -16.94 -2.41 -10.97
N LEU A 32 -16.56 -2.66 -9.73
CA LEU A 32 -16.95 -1.90 -8.55
C LEU A 32 -15.90 -0.81 -8.25
N ASP A 33 -16.37 0.30 -7.69
CA ASP A 33 -15.55 1.38 -7.14
C ASP A 33 -14.81 0.95 -5.85
N GLN A 34 -15.49 0.22 -4.96
CA GLN A 34 -14.94 -0.32 -3.73
C GLN A 34 -15.36 -1.77 -3.44
N PRO A 35 -14.60 -2.52 -2.60
CA PRO A 35 -15.01 -3.82 -2.07
C PRO A 35 -16.32 -3.75 -1.26
N LEU A 36 -17.31 -4.60 -1.57
CA LEU A 36 -18.53 -4.67 -0.74
C LEU A 36 -18.23 -5.42 0.57
N GLN A 37 -18.54 -4.79 1.70
CA GLN A 37 -18.38 -5.43 3.00
C GLN A 37 -19.37 -6.58 3.17
N ARG A 38 -18.88 -7.76 3.52
CA ARG A 38 -19.68 -8.92 3.90
C ARG A 38 -19.49 -9.24 5.39
N GLU A 39 -20.55 -9.71 6.04
CA GLU A 39 -20.48 -10.16 7.44
C GLU A 39 -19.66 -11.47 7.54
N GLY A 40 -19.00 -11.69 8.69
CA GLY A 40 -18.26 -12.93 8.98
C GLY A 40 -16.91 -13.09 8.29
N HIS A 41 -16.78 -12.73 7.01
CA HIS A 41 -15.55 -12.88 6.22
C HIS A 41 -14.80 -11.54 5.98
N VAL A 42 -13.47 -11.62 5.90
CA VAL A 42 -12.57 -10.51 5.52
C VAL A 42 -11.56 -11.01 4.48
N CYS A 43 -11.63 -10.53 3.23
CA CYS A 43 -10.68 -10.92 2.21
C CYS A 43 -9.33 -10.18 2.36
N ALA A 44 -8.27 -10.72 1.75
CA ALA A 44 -6.96 -10.07 1.76
C ALA A 44 -6.95 -8.76 0.93
N GLY A 45 -7.85 -8.61 -0.05
CA GLY A 45 -8.04 -7.36 -0.80
C GLY A 45 -8.49 -6.19 0.08
N GLU A 46 -9.44 -6.43 1.00
CA GLU A 46 -9.92 -5.43 1.96
C GLU A 46 -8.80 -5.02 2.93
N LEU A 47 -8.05 -5.99 3.48
CA LEU A 47 -6.92 -5.71 4.37
C LEU A 47 -5.75 -5.02 3.66
N MET A 48 -5.47 -5.38 2.40
CA MET A 48 -4.48 -4.71 1.55
C MET A 48 -4.85 -3.24 1.31
N TYR A 49 -6.13 -2.94 1.05
CA TYR A 49 -6.55 -1.56 0.85
C TYR A 49 -6.64 -0.76 2.15
N ARG A 50 -7.07 -1.38 3.26
CA ARG A 50 -6.99 -0.73 4.58
C ARG A 50 -5.55 -0.36 4.93
N ALA A 51 -4.62 -1.26 4.66
CA ALA A 51 -3.19 -0.99 4.81
C ALA A 51 -2.75 0.21 3.97
N LYS A 52 -3.23 0.33 2.73
CA LYS A 52 -2.92 1.46 1.84
C LYS A 52 -3.36 2.82 2.42
N GLU A 53 -4.60 2.94 2.88
CA GLU A 53 -5.13 4.19 3.45
C GLU A 53 -4.33 4.64 4.69
N ILE A 54 -3.90 3.67 5.50
CA ILE A 54 -3.09 3.90 6.70
C ILE A 54 -1.65 4.28 6.32
N ASP A 55 -1.05 3.58 5.35
CA ASP A 55 0.28 3.88 4.83
C ASP A 55 0.33 5.29 4.23
N ASP A 56 -0.65 5.70 3.40
CA ASP A 56 -0.80 7.06 2.89
C ASP A 56 -0.87 8.07 4.06
N GLY A 57 -1.78 7.84 5.00
CA GLY A 57 -2.07 8.76 6.11
C GLY A 57 -0.92 8.96 7.07
N VAL A 58 -0.11 7.91 7.29
CA VAL A 58 1.12 7.96 8.10
C VAL A 58 2.24 8.68 7.34
N VAL A 59 2.51 8.31 6.08
CA VAL A 59 3.61 8.92 5.31
C VAL A 59 3.33 10.41 5.05
N ALA A 60 2.09 10.78 4.75
CA ALA A 60 1.67 12.18 4.61
C ALA A 60 1.91 13.00 5.88
N ALA A 61 1.57 12.44 7.05
CA ALA A 61 1.75 13.09 8.34
C ALA A 61 3.24 13.26 8.69
N LEU A 62 4.03 12.20 8.52
CA LEU A 62 5.49 12.21 8.73
C LEU A 62 6.19 13.23 7.81
N GLN A 63 5.80 13.32 6.55
CA GLN A 63 6.37 14.27 5.58
C GLN A 63 6.07 15.74 5.95
N LEU A 64 4.84 16.08 6.39
CA LEU A 64 4.56 17.42 6.91
C LEU A 64 5.30 17.71 8.23
N ALA A 65 5.48 16.71 9.09
CA ALA A 65 6.22 16.85 10.33
C ALA A 65 7.71 17.10 10.08
N ALA A 66 8.35 16.35 9.17
CA ALA A 66 9.73 16.59 8.72
C ALA A 66 9.91 17.97 8.07
N GLN A 67 8.91 18.45 7.32
CA GLN A 67 8.93 19.80 6.74
C GLN A 67 8.94 20.91 7.81
N ARG A 68 8.20 20.71 8.91
CA ARG A 68 8.09 21.65 10.04
C ARG A 68 9.21 21.48 11.08
N GLY A 69 9.86 20.33 11.12
CA GLY A 69 10.70 19.86 12.22
C GLY A 69 9.86 19.21 13.31
N THR A 70 10.35 18.11 13.89
CA THR A 70 9.65 17.37 14.95
C THR A 70 10.61 16.54 15.81
N GLY A 71 10.47 16.64 17.14
CA GLY A 71 11.31 15.93 18.10
C GLY A 71 12.81 16.17 17.86
N LYS A 72 13.54 15.10 17.50
CA LYS A 72 14.97 15.16 17.16
C LYS A 72 15.28 15.71 15.75
N LEU A 73 14.31 15.67 14.84
CA LEU A 73 14.51 15.99 13.41
C LEU A 73 14.34 17.51 13.18
N PRO A 74 15.38 18.21 12.68
CA PRO A 74 15.28 19.62 12.32
C PRO A 74 14.24 19.87 11.21
N ALA A 75 13.91 21.14 10.97
CA ALA A 75 12.94 21.49 9.94
C ALA A 75 13.57 21.52 8.55
N LYS A 76 13.09 20.67 7.61
CA LYS A 76 13.52 20.67 6.20
C LYS A 76 13.36 22.07 5.60
N ALA A 77 12.26 22.77 5.95
CA ALA A 77 12.04 24.15 5.52
C ALA A 77 13.09 25.16 6.04
N ARG A 78 13.66 24.98 7.24
CA ARG A 78 14.72 25.86 7.77
C ARG A 78 16.07 25.55 7.11
N MET A 79 16.41 24.27 6.97
CA MET A 79 17.64 23.83 6.30
C MET A 79 17.69 24.37 4.86
N LEU A 80 16.62 24.17 4.08
CA LEU A 80 16.54 24.64 2.70
C LEU A 80 16.63 26.17 2.61
N ALA A 81 16.00 26.90 3.53
CA ALA A 81 16.10 28.36 3.59
C ALA A 81 17.55 28.83 3.82
N THR A 82 18.25 28.29 4.82
CA THR A 82 19.66 28.67 5.10
C THR A 82 20.55 28.38 3.89
N LEU A 83 20.46 27.16 3.32
CA LEU A 83 21.24 26.81 2.14
C LEU A 83 20.93 27.73 0.95
N ALA A 84 19.67 28.10 0.71
CA ALA A 84 19.30 28.94 -0.42
C ALA A 84 19.80 30.41 -0.32
N ASP A 85 19.91 31.02 0.87
CA ASP A 85 20.45 32.39 0.98
C ASP A 85 21.99 32.41 0.99
N GLU A 86 22.67 31.44 1.62
CA GLU A 86 24.14 31.43 1.69
C GLU A 86 24.83 30.95 0.41
N THR A 87 24.22 30.00 -0.31
CA THR A 87 24.75 29.49 -1.57
C THR A 87 24.30 30.34 -2.76
N ARG A 88 23.13 30.97 -2.65
CA ARG A 88 22.41 31.64 -3.75
C ARG A 88 22.11 30.72 -4.94
N ASP A 89 22.11 29.40 -4.72
CA ASP A 89 21.78 28.40 -5.74
C ASP A 89 20.32 28.54 -6.18
N ARG A 90 20.11 28.50 -7.50
CA ARG A 90 18.79 28.75 -8.10
C ARG A 90 17.82 27.59 -7.92
N LEU A 91 18.29 26.34 -7.92
CA LEU A 91 17.43 25.17 -7.72
C LEU A 91 16.98 25.07 -6.27
N LEU A 92 17.85 25.41 -5.32
CA LEU A 92 17.46 25.54 -3.90
C LEU A 92 16.46 26.69 -3.68
N GLY A 93 16.67 27.83 -4.33
CA GLY A 93 15.72 28.94 -4.32
C GLY A 93 14.35 28.55 -4.91
N ALA A 94 14.36 27.87 -6.06
CA ALA A 94 13.15 27.35 -6.71
C ALA A 94 12.41 26.34 -5.82
N ALA A 95 13.14 25.38 -5.24
CA ALA A 95 12.58 24.41 -4.30
C ALA A 95 11.95 25.10 -3.09
N CYS A 96 12.56 26.17 -2.55
CA CYS A 96 11.96 26.98 -1.47
C CYS A 96 10.65 27.66 -1.89
N ILE A 97 10.60 28.23 -3.10
CA ILE A 97 9.40 28.85 -3.68
C ILE A 97 8.28 27.82 -3.85
N LEU A 98 8.59 26.66 -4.45
CA LEU A 98 7.66 25.56 -4.68
C LEU A 98 7.09 24.98 -3.38
N GLY A 99 7.94 24.85 -2.35
CA GLY A 99 7.53 24.42 -1.00
C GLY A 99 6.74 25.47 -0.21
N GLY A 100 6.63 26.71 -0.70
CA GLY A 100 5.97 27.83 -0.01
C GLY A 100 6.75 28.38 1.19
N ILE A 101 8.08 28.20 1.22
CA ILE A 101 8.94 28.64 2.31
C ILE A 101 9.06 30.17 2.30
N LYS A 102 8.26 30.82 3.17
CA LYS A 102 8.30 32.27 3.41
C LYS A 102 9.54 32.65 4.22
N LYS A 103 10.01 33.90 4.10
CA LYS A 103 11.06 34.48 4.97
C LYS A 103 10.73 34.24 6.46
N PRO A 104 11.50 33.45 7.21
CA PRO A 104 11.33 33.36 8.65
C PRO A 104 11.92 34.64 9.29
N GLY A 105 11.11 35.48 9.91
CA GLY A 105 11.57 36.64 10.70
C GLY A 105 12.44 37.68 9.98
N GLY A 106 12.54 37.65 8.64
CA GLY A 106 13.45 38.50 7.85
C GLY A 106 14.77 37.84 7.42
N LEU A 107 15.00 36.56 7.71
CA LEU A 107 16.28 35.84 7.51
C LEU A 107 16.90 35.93 6.10
N PHE A 108 16.11 36.00 5.02
CA PHE A 108 16.69 36.28 3.70
C PHE A 108 17.07 37.76 3.61
N SER A 109 18.37 38.04 3.50
CA SER A 109 18.91 39.38 3.32
C SER A 109 18.40 40.07 2.05
N ARG A 110 18.00 39.29 1.03
CA ARG A 110 17.58 39.76 -0.31
C ARG A 110 16.30 39.03 -0.77
N LYS A 111 16.00 39.07 -2.08
CA LYS A 111 15.02 38.18 -2.72
C LYS A 111 15.66 36.79 -2.89
N LEU A 112 14.89 35.70 -2.84
CA LEU A 112 15.40 34.38 -3.25
C LEU A 112 15.73 34.38 -4.76
N PRO A 113 16.73 33.60 -5.21
CA PRO A 113 16.86 33.22 -6.61
C PRO A 113 15.81 32.15 -6.97
N GLY A 114 15.74 31.74 -8.24
CA GLY A 114 14.96 30.54 -8.61
C GLY A 114 13.52 30.77 -9.04
N GLU A 115 13.06 32.00 -9.32
CA GLU A 115 11.68 32.23 -9.79
C GLU A 115 11.43 31.68 -11.20
N ASP A 116 12.35 31.91 -12.14
CA ASP A 116 12.26 31.40 -13.51
C ASP A 116 12.39 29.87 -13.51
N GLU A 117 13.31 29.32 -12.71
CA GLU A 117 13.49 27.88 -12.52
C GLU A 117 12.25 27.23 -11.88
N ALA A 118 11.62 27.87 -10.87
CA ALA A 118 10.37 27.38 -10.29
C ALA A 118 9.20 27.41 -11.29
N LYS A 119 9.14 28.42 -12.16
CA LYS A 119 8.14 28.49 -13.24
C LYS A 119 8.36 27.38 -14.27
N ALA A 120 9.60 27.18 -14.73
CA ALA A 120 9.93 26.13 -15.70
C ALA A 120 9.63 24.71 -15.14
N LEU A 121 9.91 24.47 -13.86
CA LEU A 121 9.54 23.22 -13.18
C LEU A 121 8.01 23.01 -13.12
N LEU A 122 7.22 24.06 -12.93
CA LEU A 122 5.75 23.98 -12.94
C LEU A 122 5.15 23.74 -14.33
N GLU A 123 5.88 24.05 -15.40
CA GLU A 123 5.49 23.77 -16.79
C GLU A 123 5.75 22.30 -17.17
N ASP A 124 6.66 21.61 -16.45
CA ASP A 124 6.85 20.15 -16.55
C ASP A 124 5.84 19.40 -15.65
N GLU A 125 4.62 19.19 -16.17
CA GLU A 125 3.61 18.33 -15.51
C GLU A 125 4.15 16.92 -15.20
N GLY A 126 5.09 16.40 -15.99
CA GLY A 126 5.70 15.07 -15.81
C GLY A 126 6.57 14.96 -14.56
N LYS A 127 7.24 16.05 -14.19
CA LYS A 127 7.96 16.15 -12.91
C LYS A 127 7.08 16.61 -11.76
N THR A 128 6.20 17.58 -11.96
CA THR A 128 5.64 18.40 -10.87
C THR A 128 4.11 18.42 -10.73
N LYS A 129 3.34 17.68 -11.55
CA LYS A 129 1.91 17.42 -11.27
C LYS A 129 1.82 16.65 -9.94
N PRO A 130 1.15 17.18 -8.90
CA PRO A 130 0.90 16.43 -7.68
C PRO A 130 -0.13 15.33 -7.99
N LEU A 131 0.40 14.17 -8.36
CA LEU A 131 -0.11 12.92 -7.88
C LEU A 131 0.24 12.90 -6.37
N GLY A 132 -0.70 12.57 -5.49
CA GLY A 132 -0.32 12.13 -4.15
C GLY A 132 -1.47 11.97 -3.15
N PHE A 133 -1.15 11.42 -1.96
CA PHE A 133 -1.68 12.06 -0.75
C PHE A 133 -1.30 13.55 -0.76
N TYR A 134 -0.22 13.89 -1.49
CA TYR A 134 0.04 15.18 -2.12
C TYR A 134 -1.08 15.82 -2.96
N THR A 135 -2.28 15.25 -3.13
CA THR A 135 -3.49 15.99 -3.57
C THR A 135 -4.39 16.46 -2.42
N TRP A 136 -4.35 15.79 -1.25
CA TRP A 136 -5.28 16.00 -0.13
C TRP A 136 -5.19 17.40 0.46
N SER A 137 -3.99 18.00 0.46
CA SER A 137 -3.82 19.38 0.90
C SER A 137 -2.81 20.14 0.06
N ASP A 138 -3.04 21.45 0.01
CA ASP A 138 -2.19 22.45 -0.61
C ASP A 138 -0.75 22.42 -0.10
N SER A 139 -0.55 22.06 1.17
CA SER A 139 0.78 21.93 1.79
C SER A 139 1.51 20.69 1.32
N LEU A 140 0.81 19.58 1.11
CA LEU A 140 1.39 18.38 0.51
C LEU A 140 1.63 18.60 -1.01
N ARG A 141 0.73 19.28 -1.73
CA ARG A 141 0.93 19.70 -3.15
C ARG A 141 2.22 20.50 -3.34
N ARG A 142 2.54 21.39 -2.39
CA ARG A 142 3.80 22.16 -2.36
C ARG A 142 5.01 21.30 -2.03
N LEU A 143 4.89 20.40 -1.04
CA LEU A 143 5.98 19.51 -0.63
C LEU A 143 6.43 18.58 -1.76
N PHE A 144 5.49 17.95 -2.47
CA PHE A 144 5.78 17.15 -3.67
C PHE A 144 6.63 17.91 -4.69
N ARG A 145 6.24 19.15 -5.00
CA ARG A 145 6.94 19.99 -5.99
C ARG A 145 8.33 20.41 -5.53
N GLN A 146 8.50 20.68 -4.23
CA GLN A 146 9.79 20.93 -3.62
C GLN A 146 10.70 19.70 -3.72
N ASP A 147 10.26 18.55 -3.24
CA ASP A 147 11.09 17.35 -3.18
C ASP A 147 11.40 16.79 -4.58
N ARG A 148 10.49 16.93 -5.55
CA ARG A 148 10.76 16.64 -6.97
C ARG A 148 11.80 17.57 -7.60
N ALA A 149 11.91 18.82 -7.16
CA ALA A 149 12.98 19.72 -7.59
C ALA A 149 14.34 19.37 -6.95
N LEU A 150 14.35 18.90 -5.70
CA LEU A 150 15.57 18.52 -4.97
C LEU A 150 16.19 17.19 -5.41
N GLN A 151 15.52 16.47 -6.33
CA GLN A 151 15.97 15.24 -7.00
C GLN A 151 16.73 15.52 -8.31
N ASP A 152 16.69 16.74 -8.84
CA ASP A 152 17.53 17.18 -9.96
C ASP A 152 18.93 17.61 -9.47
N GLU A 153 19.88 17.73 -10.40
CA GLU A 153 21.26 18.13 -10.10
C GLU A 153 21.35 19.62 -9.76
N LEU A 154 22.04 19.94 -8.65
CA LEU A 154 22.26 21.31 -8.24
C LEU A 154 23.19 22.02 -9.24
N PRO A 155 22.89 23.26 -9.67
CA PRO A 155 23.79 24.04 -10.52
C PRO A 155 25.14 24.41 -9.91
N SER A 156 25.31 24.33 -8.58
CA SER A 156 26.58 24.65 -7.90
C SER A 156 26.87 23.76 -6.68
N PRO A 157 26.98 22.42 -6.84
CA PRO A 157 26.96 21.48 -5.72
C PRO A 157 28.18 21.63 -4.81
N GLN A 158 29.34 22.03 -5.35
CA GLN A 158 30.54 22.34 -4.56
C GLN A 158 30.27 23.49 -3.56
N ARG A 159 29.55 24.54 -3.98
CA ARG A 159 29.21 25.68 -3.11
C ARG A 159 28.26 25.28 -1.99
N VAL A 160 27.31 24.38 -2.26
CA VAL A 160 26.40 23.85 -1.22
C VAL A 160 27.16 22.95 -0.23
N ARG A 161 28.12 22.13 -0.71
CA ARG A 161 29.03 21.35 0.16
C ARG A 161 29.95 22.24 1.01
N GLU A 162 30.40 23.39 0.53
CA GLU A 162 31.18 24.35 1.33
C GLU A 162 30.37 24.87 2.53
N VAL A 163 29.14 25.33 2.29
CA VAL A 163 28.25 25.84 3.35
C VAL A 163 27.93 24.75 4.37
N LEU A 164 27.60 23.53 3.92
CA LEU A 164 27.37 22.38 4.80
C LEU A 164 28.61 22.01 5.64
N ARG A 165 29.84 22.20 5.13
CA ARG A 165 31.07 21.97 5.91
C ARG A 165 31.40 23.10 6.88
N ALA A 166 30.91 24.31 6.63
CA ALA A 166 31.11 25.47 7.49
C ALA A 166 30.14 25.51 8.68
N ASP A 167 28.92 24.98 8.53
CA ASP A 167 27.91 24.87 9.59
C ASP A 167 27.64 23.40 9.99
N PRO A 168 28.20 22.91 11.11
CA PRO A 168 27.97 21.55 11.61
C PRO A 168 26.52 21.26 12.04
N ASP A 169 25.70 22.25 12.39
CA ASP A 169 24.28 22.04 12.69
C ASP A 169 23.46 21.90 11.40
N LEU A 170 23.82 22.63 10.35
CA LEU A 170 23.22 22.48 9.02
C LEU A 170 23.60 21.13 8.38
N MET A 171 24.83 20.64 8.57
CA MET A 171 25.19 19.26 8.20
C MET A 171 24.36 18.24 8.98
N ARG A 172 24.25 18.38 10.31
CA ARG A 172 23.41 17.47 11.13
C ARG A 172 21.96 17.45 10.66
N ALA A 173 21.39 18.61 10.32
CA ALA A 173 20.04 18.69 9.74
C ALA A 173 19.95 17.94 8.41
N TYR A 174 20.93 18.12 7.52
CA TYR A 174 20.97 17.44 6.23
C TYR A 174 21.07 15.92 6.37
N GLU A 175 21.98 15.43 7.20
CA GLU A 175 22.14 13.99 7.43
C GLU A 175 20.93 13.37 8.15
N ALA A 176 20.27 14.10 9.05
CA ALA A 176 19.01 13.68 9.67
C ALA A 176 17.87 13.57 8.66
N HIS A 177 17.78 14.46 7.67
CA HIS A 177 16.80 14.33 6.58
C HIS A 177 17.13 13.17 5.63
N LEU A 178 18.39 12.96 5.27
CA LEU A 178 18.78 11.77 4.49
C LEU A 178 18.43 10.46 5.23
N ALA A 179 18.66 10.40 6.54
CA ALA A 179 18.27 9.24 7.36
C ALA A 179 16.74 9.06 7.44
N PHE A 180 15.98 10.15 7.58
CA PHE A 180 14.51 10.13 7.58
C PHE A 180 13.95 9.60 6.25
N GLU A 181 14.33 10.19 5.11
CA GLU A 181 13.84 9.77 3.79
C GLU A 181 14.25 8.31 3.48
N ALA A 182 15.47 7.90 3.89
CA ALA A 182 15.94 6.53 3.73
C ALA A 182 15.12 5.50 4.52
N ARG A 183 14.57 5.87 5.68
CA ARG A 183 13.68 5.00 6.48
C ARG A 183 12.22 5.04 6.02
N VAL A 184 11.72 6.20 5.58
CA VAL A 184 10.30 6.37 5.14
C VAL A 184 10.05 5.82 3.74
N ALA A 185 11.03 5.92 2.84
CA ALA A 185 10.97 5.30 1.51
C ALA A 185 11.99 4.15 1.43
N ASN A 186 13.23 4.48 1.08
CA ASN A 186 14.38 3.58 0.91
C ASN A 186 15.65 4.42 0.76
N PRO A 187 16.85 3.85 0.97
CA PRO A 187 18.11 4.49 0.62
C PRO A 187 18.11 5.05 -0.82
N PRO A 188 18.83 6.15 -1.09
CA PRO A 188 18.80 6.78 -2.39
C PRO A 188 19.38 5.88 -3.49
N ALA A 189 18.79 5.94 -4.68
CA ALA A 189 19.22 5.19 -5.86
C ALA A 189 20.49 5.78 -6.51
N GLU A 190 20.81 7.03 -6.20
CA GLU A 190 21.91 7.81 -6.75
C GLU A 190 22.62 8.57 -5.62
N PRO A 191 23.92 8.93 -5.76
CA PRO A 191 24.67 9.54 -4.66
C PRO A 191 24.13 10.93 -4.26
N ASP A 192 23.91 11.11 -2.95
CA ASP A 192 23.53 12.39 -2.33
C ASP A 192 24.69 13.40 -2.31
N LEU A 193 24.42 14.64 -1.92
CA LEU A 193 25.36 15.77 -2.05
C LEU A 193 26.73 15.55 -1.40
N ARG A 194 26.85 14.61 -0.44
CA ARG A 194 28.14 14.25 0.17
C ARG A 194 29.13 13.67 -0.86
N THR A 195 28.64 13.00 -1.91
CA THR A 195 29.46 12.32 -2.94
C THR A 195 28.98 12.52 -4.39
N GLY A 196 27.71 12.87 -4.61
CA GLY A 196 27.09 13.27 -5.89
C GLY A 196 26.49 14.68 -5.83
N GLU A 197 25.58 15.00 -6.75
CA GLU A 197 25.20 16.41 -7.05
C GLU A 197 23.73 16.76 -6.75
N ARG A 198 22.97 15.82 -6.19
CA ARG A 198 21.56 15.98 -5.80
C ARG A 198 21.45 16.22 -4.30
N LEU A 199 20.58 17.14 -3.85
CA LEU A 199 20.40 17.35 -2.41
C LEU A 199 19.63 16.17 -1.79
N LEU A 200 18.45 15.86 -2.32
CA LEU A 200 17.59 14.76 -1.87
C LEU A 200 17.31 13.83 -3.06
N PRO A 201 18.29 13.00 -3.50
CA PRO A 201 18.11 12.07 -4.60
C PRO A 201 16.95 11.08 -4.37
N ALA A 202 16.36 10.61 -5.47
CA ALA A 202 15.21 9.70 -5.42
C ALA A 202 15.57 8.34 -4.79
N ALA A 203 14.67 7.79 -3.98
CA ALA A 203 14.82 6.50 -3.31
C ALA A 203 14.97 5.31 -4.28
N ARG A 204 15.63 4.24 -3.81
CA ARG A 204 15.71 2.95 -4.49
C ARG A 204 14.33 2.30 -4.59
N ALA A 205 13.98 1.80 -5.77
CA ALA A 205 12.78 1.01 -6.01
C ALA A 205 13.15 -0.23 -6.84
N PRO A 206 12.78 -1.46 -6.44
CA PRO A 206 13.21 -2.70 -7.12
C PRO A 206 12.86 -2.71 -8.61
N GLU A 207 11.70 -2.17 -8.99
CA GLU A 207 11.26 -2.08 -10.38
C GLU A 207 12.06 -1.05 -11.19
N ARG A 208 12.53 0.06 -10.58
CA ARG A 208 13.47 0.98 -11.25
C ARG A 208 14.79 0.26 -11.54
N THR A 209 15.32 -0.47 -10.56
CA THR A 209 16.53 -1.28 -10.73
C THR A 209 16.36 -2.32 -11.83
N LEU A 210 15.20 -2.98 -11.92
CA LEU A 210 14.91 -3.94 -12.97
C LEU A 210 14.82 -3.30 -14.37
N ILE A 211 14.11 -2.18 -14.55
CA ILE A 211 14.03 -1.48 -15.84
C ILE A 211 15.42 -1.06 -16.33
N LEU A 212 16.25 -0.51 -15.43
CA LEU A 212 17.61 -0.07 -15.75
C LEU A 212 18.54 -1.26 -16.08
N ALA A 213 18.37 -2.41 -15.44
CA ALA A 213 19.13 -3.63 -15.73
C ALA A 213 18.67 -4.37 -17.00
N LEU A 214 17.39 -4.23 -17.37
CA LEU A 214 16.83 -4.82 -18.60
C LEU A 214 17.14 -4.01 -19.86
N TYR A 215 16.99 -2.68 -19.77
CA TYR A 215 17.01 -1.80 -20.94
C TYR A 215 18.03 -0.67 -20.79
N GLY A 216 18.00 0.06 -19.66
CA GLY A 216 18.92 1.19 -19.44
C GLY A 216 18.80 2.25 -20.54
N ASN A 217 19.74 2.26 -21.49
CA ASN A 217 19.76 3.15 -22.66
C ASN A 217 19.25 2.48 -23.96
N SER A 218 18.81 1.22 -23.91
CA SER A 218 18.28 0.47 -25.06
C SER A 218 16.77 0.71 -25.26
N PRO A 219 16.25 0.64 -26.50
CA PRO A 219 14.82 0.72 -26.77
C PRO A 219 14.02 -0.36 -26.03
N ILE A 220 12.89 0.03 -25.43
CA ILE A 220 11.96 -0.89 -24.76
C ILE A 220 11.12 -1.61 -25.84
N PRO A 221 11.01 -2.95 -25.83
CA PRO A 221 10.22 -3.69 -26.82
C PRO A 221 8.73 -3.29 -26.85
N ASP A 222 8.12 -3.39 -28.03
CA ASP A 222 6.66 -3.32 -28.14
C ASP A 222 6.02 -4.50 -27.39
N GLY A 223 4.89 -4.26 -26.74
CA GLY A 223 4.20 -5.25 -25.92
C GLY A 223 4.89 -5.62 -24.60
N PHE A 224 6.00 -5.00 -24.22
CA PHE A 224 6.65 -5.28 -22.93
C PHE A 224 5.72 -5.01 -21.74
N ASP A 225 5.59 -6.00 -20.86
CA ASP A 225 4.83 -5.97 -19.59
C ASP A 225 5.82 -6.07 -18.43
N LEU A 226 6.01 -4.98 -17.68
CA LEU A 226 6.93 -4.94 -16.55
C LEU A 226 6.38 -5.71 -15.36
N MET A 227 5.08 -5.61 -15.09
CA MET A 227 4.43 -6.31 -13.98
C MET A 227 4.57 -7.83 -14.11
N SER A 228 4.38 -8.38 -15.31
CA SER A 228 4.61 -9.81 -15.58
C SER A 228 6.08 -10.20 -15.46
N GLU A 229 7.01 -9.38 -15.92
CA GLU A 229 8.45 -9.64 -15.79
C GLU A 229 8.95 -9.54 -14.33
N LEU A 230 8.38 -8.65 -13.52
CA LEU A 230 8.58 -8.59 -12.06
C LEU A 230 8.08 -9.87 -11.39
N VAL A 231 6.82 -10.24 -11.60
CA VAL A 231 6.21 -11.46 -11.04
C VAL A 231 7.04 -12.70 -11.40
N ARG A 232 7.45 -12.83 -12.67
CA ARG A 232 8.28 -13.93 -13.16
C ARG A 232 9.63 -14.00 -12.43
N ARG A 233 10.29 -12.87 -12.21
CA ARG A 233 11.60 -12.83 -11.51
C ARG A 233 11.51 -13.04 -10.01
N VAL A 234 10.44 -12.58 -9.36
CA VAL A 234 10.21 -12.84 -7.93
C VAL A 234 9.95 -14.33 -7.72
N ARG A 235 9.08 -14.96 -8.53
CA ARG A 235 8.86 -16.42 -8.49
C ARG A 235 10.13 -17.24 -8.80
N SER A 236 11.05 -16.72 -9.62
CA SER A 236 12.32 -17.39 -9.93
C SER A 236 13.49 -17.02 -8.99
N GLY A 237 13.24 -16.26 -7.92
CA GLY A 237 14.30 -15.76 -7.02
C GLY A 237 15.34 -14.82 -7.67
N ALA A 238 15.08 -14.33 -8.88
CA ALA A 238 15.95 -13.40 -9.60
C ALA A 238 15.71 -11.93 -9.24
N VAL A 239 14.62 -11.63 -8.54
CA VAL A 239 14.40 -10.40 -7.78
C VAL A 239 14.00 -10.81 -6.37
N ASP A 240 14.87 -10.52 -5.40
CA ASP A 240 14.60 -10.71 -3.99
C ASP A 240 13.90 -9.47 -3.41
N LEU A 241 12.84 -9.70 -2.62
CA LEU A 241 12.05 -8.67 -1.92
C LEU A 241 12.20 -8.75 -0.39
N ALA A 242 13.07 -9.62 0.13
CA ALA A 242 13.41 -9.63 1.54
C ALA A 242 14.06 -8.28 1.95
N PRO A 243 13.59 -7.63 3.03
CA PRO A 243 14.21 -6.41 3.52
C PRO A 243 15.66 -6.64 3.96
N LYS A 244 16.50 -5.65 3.67
CA LYS A 244 17.93 -5.65 3.97
C LYS A 244 18.21 -4.72 5.16
N PRO A 245 19.40 -4.80 5.80
CA PRO A 245 19.72 -3.93 6.94
C PRO A 245 19.65 -2.42 6.62
N ASP A 246 19.79 -2.04 5.35
CA ASP A 246 19.67 -0.68 4.85
C ASP A 246 18.25 -0.29 4.40
N SER A 247 17.32 -1.24 4.25
CA SER A 247 15.98 -0.99 3.71
C SER A 247 15.18 0.06 4.49
N GLY A 248 14.34 0.78 3.73
CA GLY A 248 13.28 1.62 4.25
C GLY A 248 11.92 0.93 4.18
N PHE A 249 10.87 1.67 4.53
CA PHE A 249 9.51 1.13 4.61
C PHE A 249 8.99 0.60 3.27
N TYR A 250 9.44 1.11 2.12
CA TYR A 250 8.98 0.63 0.81
C TYR A 250 9.42 -0.82 0.54
N ASP A 251 10.68 -1.19 0.82
CA ASP A 251 11.11 -2.59 0.75
C ASP A 251 10.28 -3.46 1.74
N HIS A 252 10.00 -2.95 2.95
CA HIS A 252 9.12 -3.63 3.92
C HIS A 252 7.64 -3.74 3.49
N GLN A 253 7.13 -2.84 2.64
CA GLN A 253 5.78 -2.93 2.07
C GLN A 253 5.68 -3.99 0.96
N LEU A 254 6.79 -4.23 0.23
CA LEU A 254 6.90 -5.23 -0.85
C LEU A 254 7.27 -6.63 -0.36
N ALA A 255 7.94 -6.74 0.79
CA ALA A 255 8.32 -8.01 1.43
C ALA A 255 7.20 -9.08 1.58
N PRO A 256 5.90 -8.74 1.76
CA PRO A 256 4.82 -9.72 1.81
C PRO A 256 4.41 -10.31 0.46
N LEU A 257 4.76 -9.68 -0.67
CA LEU A 257 4.27 -10.04 -2.00
C LEU A 257 4.67 -11.45 -2.48
N PRO A 258 5.88 -11.98 -2.18
CA PRO A 258 6.21 -13.38 -2.47
C PRO A 258 5.23 -14.39 -1.84
N ALA A 259 4.67 -14.09 -0.66
CA ALA A 259 3.68 -14.94 0.01
C ALA A 259 2.28 -14.91 -0.66
N LEU A 260 2.05 -14.00 -1.60
CA LEU A 260 0.90 -14.02 -2.52
C LEU A 260 1.25 -14.71 -3.86
N LEU A 261 2.44 -14.44 -4.40
CA LEU A 261 2.90 -15.01 -5.68
C LEU A 261 3.29 -16.49 -5.61
N SER A 262 3.57 -17.01 -4.42
CA SER A 262 3.91 -18.40 -4.13
C SER A 262 3.41 -18.75 -2.73
N PRO A 263 2.07 -18.82 -2.55
CA PRO A 263 1.46 -18.99 -1.24
C PRO A 263 1.77 -20.39 -0.68
N ARG A 264 2.03 -20.48 0.62
CA ARG A 264 2.47 -21.72 1.25
C ARG A 264 1.36 -22.78 1.27
N ARG A 265 1.40 -23.67 0.27
CA ARG A 265 0.70 -24.96 0.27
C ARG A 265 1.15 -25.79 1.48
N SER A 266 0.25 -26.59 2.04
CA SER A 266 0.50 -27.44 3.22
C SER A 266 -0.32 -28.73 3.19
N ASP A 267 -0.13 -29.58 4.19
CA ASP A 267 -1.04 -30.66 4.55
C ASP A 267 -2.47 -30.16 4.78
N ARG A 268 -2.64 -28.92 5.24
CA ARG A 268 -3.95 -28.29 5.57
C ARG A 268 -4.59 -27.52 4.44
N LEU A 269 -3.79 -27.02 3.50
CA LEU A 269 -4.24 -26.01 2.54
C LEU A 269 -3.70 -26.28 1.14
N SER A 270 -4.61 -26.41 0.19
CA SER A 270 -4.32 -26.55 -1.23
C SER A 270 -5.08 -25.49 -2.05
N PHE A 271 -4.44 -25.03 -3.11
CA PHE A 271 -4.99 -24.08 -4.08
C PHE A 271 -5.02 -24.76 -5.45
N ASP A 272 -5.90 -24.32 -6.33
CA ASP A 272 -5.86 -24.66 -7.75
C ASP A 272 -5.33 -23.49 -8.61
N GLU A 273 -5.28 -23.68 -9.92
CA GLU A 273 -4.76 -22.68 -10.86
C GLU A 273 -5.62 -21.40 -10.91
N SER A 274 -6.94 -21.50 -10.67
CA SER A 274 -7.83 -20.32 -10.62
C SER A 274 -7.51 -19.45 -9.42
N TRP A 275 -7.27 -20.08 -8.26
CA TRP A 275 -6.90 -19.38 -7.04
C TRP A 275 -5.50 -18.77 -7.11
N GLU A 276 -4.54 -19.48 -7.70
CA GLU A 276 -3.17 -18.96 -7.86
C GLU A 276 -3.09 -17.80 -8.88
N LYS A 277 -3.96 -17.77 -9.90
CA LYS A 277 -4.17 -16.60 -10.77
C LYS A 277 -4.76 -15.41 -10.02
N ARG A 278 -5.79 -15.63 -9.18
CA ARG A 278 -6.38 -14.55 -8.36
C ARG A 278 -5.37 -13.93 -7.40
N LEU A 279 -4.58 -14.76 -6.71
CA LEU A 279 -3.52 -14.27 -5.80
C LEU A 279 -2.41 -13.51 -6.54
N GLU A 280 -2.15 -13.84 -7.81
CA GLU A 280 -1.27 -13.03 -8.66
C GLU A 280 -1.88 -11.65 -8.94
N SER A 281 -3.15 -11.54 -9.35
CA SER A 281 -3.82 -10.26 -9.55
C SER A 281 -3.79 -9.39 -8.28
N LEU A 282 -4.05 -10.00 -7.11
CA LEU A 282 -3.92 -9.33 -5.81
C LEU A 282 -2.49 -8.82 -5.55
N ALA A 283 -1.46 -9.62 -5.85
CA ALA A 283 -0.07 -9.22 -5.68
C ALA A 283 0.34 -8.07 -6.63
N ARG A 284 -0.12 -8.10 -7.88
CA ARG A 284 0.11 -7.04 -8.88
C ARG A 284 -0.50 -5.72 -8.40
N ALA A 285 -1.72 -5.76 -7.86
CA ALA A 285 -2.35 -4.58 -7.28
C ALA A 285 -1.71 -4.11 -5.98
N ALA A 286 -1.29 -5.02 -5.10
CA ALA A 286 -0.55 -4.66 -3.89
C ALA A 286 0.77 -3.92 -4.22
N TRP A 287 1.44 -4.29 -5.32
CA TRP A 287 2.62 -3.57 -5.82
C TRP A 287 2.26 -2.19 -6.37
N ALA A 288 1.21 -2.10 -7.19
CA ALA A 288 0.71 -0.84 -7.70
C ALA A 288 0.30 0.10 -6.55
N LEU A 289 -0.41 -0.41 -5.54
CA LEU A 289 -0.82 0.32 -4.34
C LEU A 289 0.37 0.71 -3.46
N ALA A 290 1.38 -0.15 -3.28
CA ALA A 290 2.60 0.23 -2.55
C ALA A 290 3.35 1.37 -3.24
N ARG A 291 3.52 1.31 -4.57
CA ARG A 291 4.06 2.42 -5.36
C ARG A 291 3.15 3.65 -5.31
N GLU A 292 1.85 3.43 -5.16
CA GLU A 292 0.84 4.46 -4.93
C GLU A 292 0.74 4.91 -3.46
N THR A 293 1.54 4.42 -2.50
CA THR A 293 1.50 4.89 -1.09
C THR A 293 1.94 6.35 -0.96
N GLN A 294 2.50 6.92 -2.03
CA GLN A 294 2.74 8.35 -2.15
C GLN A 294 1.46 9.12 -2.63
N ILE A 295 0.39 8.43 -3.05
CA ILE A 295 -0.46 8.53 -4.29
C ILE A 295 -1.84 9.29 -4.38
N LYS A 296 -2.95 8.99 -3.65
CA LYS A 296 -4.35 9.64 -3.72
C LYS A 296 -5.44 8.94 -2.78
N SER A 297 -6.77 9.31 -2.74
CA SER A 297 -7.95 8.54 -2.14
C SER A 297 -9.42 9.07 -2.37
N LEU A 298 -10.51 8.27 -2.05
CA LEU A 298 -12.01 8.52 -1.86
C LEU A 298 -13.05 8.18 -3.01
N ASP A 299 -14.29 7.60 -2.86
CA ASP A 299 -15.15 6.93 -1.79
C ASP A 299 -16.53 6.33 -2.34
N ALA A 300 -17.34 5.51 -1.58
CA ALA A 300 -18.82 5.13 -1.67
C ALA A 300 -19.41 3.76 -2.29
N VAL A 301 -20.74 3.39 -2.23
CA VAL A 301 -21.50 2.37 -1.35
C VAL A 301 -22.74 1.57 -2.00
N MET A 302 -23.11 0.29 -1.65
CA MET A 302 -24.45 -0.39 -1.97
C MET A 302 -24.93 -1.66 -1.11
N ALA A 303 -26.08 -2.38 -1.43
CA ALA A 303 -26.79 -3.40 -0.55
C ALA A 303 -27.82 -4.44 -1.17
N GLY A 304 -28.30 -5.51 -0.45
CA GLY A 304 -29.61 -6.25 -0.64
C GLY A 304 -29.70 -7.84 -0.53
N ALA A 305 -30.80 -8.48 -0.03
CA ALA A 305 -31.01 -9.97 0.06
C ALA A 305 -32.48 -10.52 0.29
N ALA A 306 -32.73 -11.86 0.25
CA ALA A 306 -34.05 -12.58 0.37
C ALA A 306 -33.97 -14.05 0.99
N PRO A 307 -35.10 -14.75 1.36
CA PRO A 307 -35.09 -15.89 2.33
C PRO A 307 -35.27 -17.37 1.81
N PRO A 308 -35.03 -18.43 2.65
CA PRO A 308 -34.90 -19.85 2.24
C PRO A 308 -35.91 -20.88 2.85
N PRO A 309 -35.84 -22.20 2.49
CA PRO A 309 -36.73 -23.27 2.97
C PRO A 309 -36.04 -24.25 4.00
N PRO A 310 -36.22 -25.60 4.10
CA PRO A 310 -36.21 -26.30 5.40
C PRO A 310 -34.83 -26.79 5.90
N ARG A 311 -34.74 -27.12 7.20
CA ARG A 311 -33.48 -27.30 7.95
C ARG A 311 -32.84 -28.69 7.83
N LEU A 312 -31.64 -28.75 7.25
CA LEU A 312 -30.56 -29.64 7.69
C LEU A 312 -29.58 -28.83 8.58
N VAL A 313 -28.54 -29.48 9.13
CA VAL A 313 -27.36 -28.78 9.66
C VAL A 313 -26.26 -28.84 8.59
N HIS A 314 -25.81 -27.67 8.10
CA HIS A 314 -24.90 -27.52 6.98
C HIS A 314 -23.47 -27.26 7.47
N LEU A 315 -22.68 -28.33 7.52
CA LEU A 315 -21.26 -28.25 7.85
C LEU A 315 -20.45 -27.87 6.61
N HIS A 316 -20.15 -26.58 6.48
CA HIS A 316 -19.24 -26.02 5.49
C HIS A 316 -17.94 -25.50 6.14
N PRO A 317 -16.85 -25.32 5.37
CA PRO A 317 -15.73 -24.52 5.84
C PRO A 317 -16.18 -23.06 6.02
N ALA A 318 -15.81 -22.46 7.15
CA ALA A 318 -16.01 -21.05 7.42
C ALA A 318 -14.66 -20.44 7.81
N LEU A 319 -14.20 -19.45 7.05
CA LEU A 319 -12.94 -18.74 7.30
C LEU A 319 -13.27 -17.30 7.71
N ARG A 320 -12.81 -16.85 8.88
CA ARG A 320 -13.00 -15.45 9.32
C ARG A 320 -12.17 -14.45 8.50
N VAL A 321 -11.15 -14.95 7.82
CA VAL A 321 -10.21 -14.20 7.00
C VAL A 321 -9.64 -15.11 5.91
N GLU A 322 -9.26 -14.56 4.76
CA GLU A 322 -8.58 -15.29 3.69
C GLU A 322 -7.31 -16.01 4.23
N PRO A 323 -7.02 -17.29 3.85
CA PRO A 323 -6.07 -18.13 4.60
C PRO A 323 -4.59 -17.87 4.24
N LEU A 324 -4.12 -16.64 4.44
CA LEU A 324 -2.78 -16.14 4.06
C LEU A 324 -1.93 -15.70 5.28
N PRO A 325 -1.67 -16.58 6.27
CA PRO A 325 -1.07 -16.20 7.55
C PRO A 325 0.36 -15.65 7.45
N GLU A 326 1.10 -15.97 6.38
CA GLU A 326 2.46 -15.48 6.17
C GLU A 326 2.49 -14.06 5.58
N TYR A 327 1.58 -13.73 4.66
CA TYR A 327 1.35 -12.36 4.18
C TYR A 327 0.99 -11.43 5.36
N TYR A 328 0.07 -11.86 6.24
CA TYR A 328 -0.31 -11.08 7.42
C TYR A 328 0.82 -10.97 8.45
N ALA A 329 1.67 -12.01 8.61
CA ALA A 329 2.85 -11.92 9.46
C ALA A 329 3.79 -10.80 8.98
N LEU A 330 4.07 -10.78 7.67
CA LEU A 330 5.00 -9.84 7.05
C LEU A 330 4.46 -8.40 7.08
N ARG A 331 3.16 -8.17 6.80
CA ARG A 331 2.56 -6.83 6.96
C ARG A 331 2.64 -6.31 8.40
N ALA A 332 2.41 -7.14 9.41
CA ALA A 332 2.57 -6.74 10.81
C ALA A 332 4.02 -6.35 11.13
N ASP A 333 5.00 -7.06 10.56
CA ASP A 333 6.42 -6.74 10.70
C ASP A 333 6.81 -5.43 9.97
N SER A 334 6.14 -5.07 8.86
CA SER A 334 6.30 -3.76 8.19
C SER A 334 5.92 -2.59 9.10
N TYR A 335 4.79 -2.70 9.81
CA TYR A 335 4.35 -1.67 10.76
C TYR A 335 5.22 -1.58 12.00
N ARG A 336 5.69 -2.72 12.51
CA ARG A 336 6.71 -2.77 13.58
C ARG A 336 7.96 -1.99 13.18
N PHE A 337 8.50 -2.28 11.99
CA PHE A 337 9.68 -1.60 11.45
C PHE A 337 9.48 -0.09 11.37
N LEU A 338 8.39 0.40 10.76
CA LEU A 338 8.18 1.84 10.59
C LEU A 338 8.02 2.55 11.94
N ARG A 339 7.32 1.94 12.90
CA ARG A 339 7.20 2.44 14.28
C ARG A 339 8.56 2.59 14.95
N GLU A 340 9.41 1.57 14.84
CA GLU A 340 10.72 1.53 15.50
C GLU A 340 11.74 2.45 14.83
N ALA A 341 11.78 2.48 13.49
CA ALA A 341 12.63 3.39 12.73
C ALA A 341 12.26 4.87 12.93
N MET A 342 10.96 5.21 13.04
CA MET A 342 10.55 6.58 13.34
C MET A 342 10.77 6.96 14.82
N ALA A 343 10.56 6.03 15.76
CA ALA A 343 10.92 6.25 17.16
C ALA A 343 12.43 6.46 17.37
N GLU A 344 13.28 5.80 16.56
CA GLU A 344 14.71 6.07 16.46
C GLU A 344 14.97 7.50 15.94
N VAL A 345 14.48 7.82 14.73
CA VAL A 345 14.80 9.06 14.01
C VAL A 345 14.22 10.31 14.65
N ILE A 346 12.91 10.35 14.97
CA ILE A 346 12.26 11.56 15.51
C ILE A 346 12.03 11.50 17.04
N GLY A 347 11.96 10.30 17.63
CA GLY A 347 11.62 10.07 19.04
C GLY A 347 10.16 9.66 19.24
N GLU A 348 9.91 8.65 20.07
CA GLU A 348 8.56 8.08 20.27
C GLU A 348 7.50 9.12 20.71
N SER A 349 7.84 9.99 21.68
CA SER A 349 6.94 11.07 22.12
C SER A 349 6.65 12.12 21.02
N ALA A 350 7.52 12.25 20.02
CA ALA A 350 7.27 13.12 18.87
C ALA A 350 6.41 12.40 17.80
N LEU A 351 6.57 11.08 17.66
CA LEU A 351 5.74 10.23 16.81
C LEU A 351 4.28 10.11 17.32
N ASP A 352 4.09 10.17 18.64
CA ASP A 352 2.75 10.25 19.26
C ASP A 352 2.14 11.65 19.18
N GLY A 353 2.98 12.71 19.09
CA GLY A 353 2.54 14.08 18.88
C GLY A 353 2.14 14.44 17.45
N ILE A 354 2.22 13.49 16.51
CA ILE A 354 1.82 13.67 15.10
C ILE A 354 0.48 12.98 14.86
N ALA A 355 -0.56 13.74 14.52
CA ALA A 355 -1.83 13.18 14.08
C ALA A 355 -1.71 12.53 12.70
N ARG A 356 -2.29 11.33 12.52
CA ARG A 356 -2.40 10.66 11.21
C ARG A 356 -3.34 11.46 10.31
N LEU A 357 -2.97 11.62 9.03
CA LEU A 357 -3.80 12.33 8.05
C LEU A 357 -4.77 11.40 7.31
N THR A 358 -5.81 12.01 6.74
CA THR A 358 -6.75 11.45 5.77
C THR A 358 -6.99 12.48 4.64
N PRO A 359 -7.72 12.13 3.57
CA PRO A 359 -8.15 13.09 2.55
C PRO A 359 -8.95 14.29 3.10
N GLN A 360 -9.58 14.15 4.27
CA GLN A 360 -10.40 15.17 4.91
C GLN A 360 -9.63 16.05 5.92
N GLY A 361 -8.42 15.66 6.36
CA GLY A 361 -7.63 16.40 7.35
C GLY A 361 -6.91 15.50 8.34
N GLU A 362 -6.88 15.89 9.61
CA GLU A 362 -6.32 15.09 10.71
C GLU A 362 -7.39 14.12 11.25
N SER A 363 -7.03 12.85 11.45
CA SER A 363 -7.95 11.78 11.84
C SER A 363 -8.37 11.80 13.33
N GLY A 364 -7.61 12.50 14.18
CA GLY A 364 -7.73 12.45 15.64
C GLY A 364 -6.89 11.35 16.30
N GLU A 365 -6.38 10.37 15.55
CA GLU A 365 -5.45 9.34 16.03
C GLU A 365 -4.00 9.81 15.86
N SER A 366 -3.08 9.39 16.75
CA SER A 366 -1.65 9.59 16.53
C SER A 366 -1.10 8.59 15.50
N VAL A 367 0.01 8.95 14.85
CA VAL A 367 0.76 8.03 13.98
C VAL A 367 1.27 6.84 14.78
N LEU A 368 1.75 7.05 16.02
CA LEU A 368 2.19 5.96 16.90
C LEU A 368 1.05 5.00 17.25
N GLN A 369 -0.13 5.51 17.58
CA GLN A 369 -1.34 4.71 17.83
C GLN A 369 -1.73 3.92 16.57
N SER A 370 -1.87 4.60 15.43
CA SER A 370 -2.25 4.00 14.15
C SER A 370 -1.32 2.84 13.77
N LEU A 371 -0.01 3.01 13.93
CA LEU A 371 0.98 1.96 13.66
C LEU A 371 0.86 0.76 14.61
N ARG A 372 0.57 0.98 15.89
CA ARG A 372 0.34 -0.10 16.88
C ARG A 372 -0.94 -0.87 16.60
N GLU A 373 -2.03 -0.17 16.31
CA GLU A 373 -3.33 -0.78 16.01
C GLU A 373 -3.29 -1.58 14.70
N THR A 374 -2.55 -1.08 13.69
CA THR A 374 -2.37 -1.79 12.42
C THR A 374 -1.41 -2.98 12.55
N GLU A 375 -0.37 -2.89 13.39
CA GLU A 375 0.42 -4.08 13.77
C GLU A 375 -0.51 -5.13 14.42
N SER A 376 -1.34 -4.75 15.40
CA SER A 376 -2.28 -5.68 16.06
C SER A 376 -3.29 -6.30 15.08
N LEU A 377 -3.87 -5.49 14.18
CA LEU A 377 -4.80 -5.94 13.15
C LEU A 377 -4.22 -7.09 12.31
N PHE A 378 -2.99 -6.93 11.81
CA PHE A 378 -2.34 -7.96 10.99
C PHE A 378 -1.85 -9.16 11.81
N ARG A 379 -1.42 -8.99 13.07
CA ARG A 379 -1.17 -10.13 14.00
C ARG A 379 -2.46 -10.92 14.25
N GLY A 380 -3.58 -10.24 14.43
CA GLY A 380 -4.90 -10.83 14.63
C GLY A 380 -5.43 -11.56 13.40
N ALA A 381 -5.24 -11.00 12.20
CA ALA A 381 -5.55 -11.66 10.93
C ALA A 381 -4.75 -12.97 10.77
N ARG A 382 -3.44 -12.94 11.05
CA ARG A 382 -2.59 -14.15 11.10
C ARG A 382 -3.11 -15.17 12.10
N ALA A 383 -3.51 -14.74 13.30
CA ALA A 383 -4.03 -15.62 14.34
C ALA A 383 -5.32 -16.31 13.90
N ALA A 384 -6.28 -15.56 13.34
CA ALA A 384 -7.54 -16.11 12.83
C ALA A 384 -7.31 -17.10 11.68
N ALA A 385 -6.45 -16.76 10.71
CA ALA A 385 -6.10 -17.64 9.59
C ALA A 385 -5.47 -18.97 10.07
N LEU A 386 -4.52 -18.93 11.01
CA LEU A 386 -3.91 -20.14 11.57
C LEU A 386 -4.93 -21.01 12.33
N GLU A 387 -5.76 -20.38 13.17
CA GLU A 387 -6.78 -21.09 13.96
C GLU A 387 -7.85 -21.75 13.05
N ASP A 388 -8.25 -21.09 11.96
CA ASP A 388 -9.25 -21.61 11.00
C ASP A 388 -8.73 -22.73 10.11
N LEU A 389 -7.42 -22.75 9.83
CA LEU A 389 -6.71 -23.87 9.22
C LEU A 389 -6.42 -25.03 10.21
N GLY A 390 -6.78 -24.88 11.49
CA GLY A 390 -6.57 -25.90 12.52
C GLY A 390 -5.17 -25.93 13.15
N PHE A 391 -4.31 -24.96 12.86
CA PHE A 391 -2.98 -24.84 13.48
C PHE A 391 -3.05 -24.20 14.88
N ALA A 392 -1.99 -24.38 15.66
CA ALA A 392 -1.76 -23.61 16.88
C ALA A 392 -1.53 -22.13 16.53
N ALA A 393 -2.48 -21.27 16.93
CA ALA A 393 -2.44 -19.84 16.68
C ALA A 393 -1.87 -19.05 17.86
N PRO A 394 -1.19 -17.90 17.62
CA PRO A 394 -0.90 -16.93 18.67
C PRO A 394 -2.19 -16.24 19.17
N PRO A 395 -2.16 -15.55 20.32
CA PRO A 395 -3.25 -14.65 20.70
C PRO A 395 -3.47 -13.55 19.64
N GLY A 396 -4.70 -13.06 19.55
CA GLY A 396 -5.10 -11.96 18.65
C GLY A 396 -6.36 -12.23 17.82
N ALA A 397 -6.71 -13.49 17.56
CA ALA A 397 -7.85 -13.84 16.70
C ALA A 397 -9.20 -13.29 17.21
N ALA A 398 -9.39 -13.27 18.54
CA ALA A 398 -10.58 -12.68 19.17
C ALA A 398 -10.62 -11.14 19.11
N GLU A 399 -9.48 -10.47 18.92
CA GLU A 399 -9.41 -9.03 18.69
C GLU A 399 -9.72 -8.70 17.24
N PHE A 400 -9.13 -9.45 16.30
CA PHE A 400 -9.48 -9.40 14.89
C PHE A 400 -10.97 -9.60 14.65
N ALA A 401 -11.61 -10.56 15.32
CA ALA A 401 -13.06 -10.77 15.23
C ALA A 401 -13.88 -9.56 15.73
N ARG A 402 -13.45 -8.90 16.82
CA ARG A 402 -14.10 -7.67 17.32
C ARG A 402 -13.93 -6.47 16.37
N TRP A 403 -12.78 -6.38 15.71
CA TRP A 403 -12.54 -5.40 14.65
C TRP A 403 -13.38 -5.71 13.41
N ALA A 404 -13.39 -6.96 12.94
CA ALA A 404 -14.07 -7.37 11.70
C ALA A 404 -15.58 -7.16 11.74
N ALA A 405 -16.20 -7.32 12.93
CA ALA A 405 -17.61 -7.03 13.20
C ALA A 405 -17.95 -5.52 13.33
N LYS A 406 -16.95 -4.63 13.24
CA LYS A 406 -17.08 -3.17 13.39
C LYS A 406 -16.30 -2.38 12.32
N ARG A 407 -15.70 -3.06 11.34
CA ARG A 407 -14.74 -2.48 10.42
C ARG A 407 -15.45 -1.46 9.50
N PRO A 408 -14.96 -0.22 9.37
CA PRO A 408 -15.54 0.74 8.44
C PRO A 408 -15.39 0.25 6.98
N PRO A 409 -16.11 0.84 6.00
CA PRO A 409 -15.85 0.58 4.59
C PRO A 409 -14.44 1.04 4.18
N VAL A 410 -13.93 0.44 3.12
CA VAL A 410 -12.66 0.78 2.45
C VAL A 410 -12.98 1.70 1.26
N GLY A 411 -12.34 2.86 1.16
CA GLY A 411 -12.70 3.85 0.12
C GLY A 411 -12.31 3.44 -1.30
N ASP A 412 -12.82 4.18 -2.30
CA ASP A 412 -12.50 4.01 -3.73
C ASP A 412 -10.99 3.98 -3.97
N GLY A 413 -10.50 2.86 -4.49
CA GLY A 413 -9.09 2.60 -4.77
C GLY A 413 -8.60 3.02 -6.15
N ARG A 414 -9.50 3.42 -7.07
CA ARG A 414 -9.21 3.60 -8.51
C ARG A 414 -8.12 4.63 -8.73
N MET A 415 -6.96 4.23 -9.25
CA MET A 415 -5.78 5.11 -9.35
C MET A 415 -4.84 4.76 -10.50
N MET A 416 -4.05 5.74 -10.93
CA MET A 416 -2.99 5.59 -11.95
C MET A 416 -1.63 6.03 -11.35
N VAL A 417 -0.59 5.21 -11.57
CA VAL A 417 0.80 5.52 -11.22
C VAL A 417 1.73 5.46 -12.44
N PRO A 418 2.62 6.46 -12.64
CA PRO A 418 3.67 6.38 -13.65
C PRO A 418 4.72 5.34 -13.24
N VAL A 419 5.03 4.42 -14.14
CA VAL A 419 6.05 3.36 -14.00
C VAL A 419 7.39 3.85 -14.55
N PHE A 420 7.39 4.38 -15.77
CA PHE A 420 8.48 5.13 -16.40
C PHE A 420 7.94 6.04 -17.51
N PHE A 421 8.75 6.99 -17.97
CA PHE A 421 8.49 7.74 -19.21
C PHE A 421 9.36 7.19 -20.33
N ASP A 422 8.73 6.78 -21.43
CA ASP A 422 9.43 6.35 -22.64
C ASP A 422 9.78 7.58 -23.48
N VAL A 423 11.06 7.91 -23.54
CA VAL A 423 11.59 9.08 -24.27
C VAL A 423 11.40 8.95 -25.78
N GLN A 424 11.45 7.72 -26.33
CA GLN A 424 11.29 7.47 -27.76
C GLN A 424 9.82 7.55 -28.18
N ARG A 425 8.92 6.91 -27.43
CA ARG A 425 7.46 6.92 -27.69
C ARG A 425 6.78 8.20 -27.19
N ARG A 426 7.45 9.00 -26.36
CA ARG A 426 6.92 10.18 -25.65
C ARG A 426 5.60 9.89 -24.91
N LYS A 427 5.55 8.74 -24.24
CA LYS A 427 4.40 8.27 -23.45
C LYS A 427 4.86 7.80 -22.07
N TYR A 428 3.96 7.91 -21.08
CA TYR A 428 4.15 7.27 -19.78
C TYR A 428 3.69 5.82 -19.87
N LYS A 429 4.51 4.88 -19.41
CA LYS A 429 4.04 3.55 -19.02
C LYS A 429 3.40 3.71 -17.63
N VAL A 430 2.17 3.23 -17.46
CA VAL A 430 1.41 3.36 -16.20
C VAL A 430 0.85 2.01 -15.76
N TRP A 431 0.73 1.84 -14.44
CA TRP A 431 -0.22 0.90 -13.85
C TRP A 431 -1.48 1.69 -13.48
N ALA A 432 -2.65 1.16 -13.79
CA ALA A 432 -3.92 1.73 -13.37
C ALA A 432 -4.81 0.67 -12.71
N LEU A 433 -5.16 0.89 -11.45
CA LEU A 433 -6.24 0.19 -10.75
C LEU A 433 -7.56 0.82 -11.16
N LEU A 434 -8.42 0.06 -11.85
CA LEU A 434 -9.66 0.54 -12.46
C LEU A 434 -10.90 0.30 -11.60
N GLY A 435 -10.78 -0.55 -10.59
CA GLY A 435 -11.86 -0.93 -9.69
C GLY A 435 -11.60 -2.31 -9.09
N TRP A 436 -12.67 -2.97 -8.66
CA TRP A 436 -12.67 -4.29 -8.06
C TRP A 436 -13.68 -5.18 -8.76
N GLU A 437 -13.35 -6.45 -8.95
CA GLU A 437 -14.29 -7.49 -9.35
C GLU A 437 -14.64 -8.37 -8.14
N ASP A 438 -15.88 -8.89 -8.11
CA ASP A 438 -16.19 -10.04 -7.26
C ASP A 438 -15.51 -11.27 -7.87
N ALA A 439 -14.88 -12.09 -7.03
CA ALA A 439 -14.46 -13.43 -7.40
C ALA A 439 -15.16 -14.41 -6.45
N PRO A 440 -16.33 -14.94 -6.84
CA PRO A 440 -17.01 -16.00 -6.10
C PRO A 440 -16.09 -17.21 -5.98
N ALA A 441 -16.09 -17.87 -4.83
CA ALA A 441 -15.17 -18.97 -4.57
C ALA A 441 -15.79 -20.06 -3.72
N LEU A 442 -15.38 -21.29 -4.01
CA LEU A 442 -15.78 -22.47 -3.26
C LEU A 442 -14.62 -22.97 -2.40
N ILE A 443 -14.93 -23.15 -1.11
CA ILE A 443 -14.05 -23.73 -0.10
C ILE A 443 -14.54 -25.15 0.16
N ASP A 444 -13.74 -26.14 -0.25
CA ASP A 444 -14.09 -27.56 -0.18
C ASP A 444 -13.30 -28.27 0.93
N PHE A 445 -13.98 -29.10 1.74
CA PHE A 445 -13.30 -30.08 2.61
C PHE A 445 -12.71 -31.21 1.76
N VAL A 446 -11.39 -31.22 1.60
CA VAL A 446 -10.65 -32.39 1.07
C VAL A 446 -10.61 -33.49 2.12
N GLU A 447 -10.32 -33.11 3.37
CA GLU A 447 -10.39 -33.97 4.56
C GLU A 447 -11.23 -33.23 5.60
N ARG A 448 -12.24 -33.92 6.17
CA ARG A 448 -13.27 -33.30 7.00
C ARG A 448 -12.83 -33.20 8.47
N PRO A 449 -13.20 -32.12 9.20
CA PRO A 449 -13.00 -32.06 10.64
C PRO A 449 -13.78 -33.16 11.35
N ARG A 450 -13.23 -33.68 12.45
CA ARG A 450 -13.82 -34.76 13.25
C ARG A 450 -14.95 -34.20 14.10
N VAL A 451 -16.14 -34.78 14.00
CA VAL A 451 -17.25 -34.46 14.93
C VAL A 451 -16.92 -35.05 16.30
N VAL A 452 -16.93 -34.21 17.34
CA VAL A 452 -16.61 -34.60 18.72
C VAL A 452 -17.88 -34.75 19.55
N SER A 453 -18.86 -33.87 19.38
CA SER A 453 -20.18 -34.00 20.01
C SER A 453 -21.25 -33.25 19.22
N ILE A 454 -22.47 -33.78 19.22
CA ILE A 454 -23.68 -33.07 18.81
C ILE A 454 -24.57 -32.93 20.06
N GLU A 455 -24.83 -31.70 20.47
CA GLU A 455 -25.69 -31.36 21.60
C GLU A 455 -26.98 -30.73 21.06
N LYS A 456 -28.14 -31.32 21.40
CA LYS A 456 -29.46 -30.82 20.98
C LYS A 456 -29.91 -29.72 21.96
N LEU A 457 -29.99 -28.48 21.48
CA LEU A 457 -30.34 -27.30 22.28
C LEU A 457 -31.86 -27.08 22.31
N ASP A 458 -32.51 -27.22 21.15
CA ASP A 458 -33.96 -27.18 20.99
C ASP A 458 -34.55 -28.57 21.26
N ARG A 459 -35.53 -28.67 22.15
CA ARG A 459 -36.15 -29.96 22.51
C ARG A 459 -36.98 -30.55 21.38
N ASP A 460 -37.52 -29.71 20.50
CA ASP A 460 -38.48 -30.11 19.47
C ASP A 460 -37.81 -30.34 18.09
N ALA A 461 -36.50 -30.05 17.98
CA ALA A 461 -35.70 -30.44 16.83
C ALA A 461 -35.67 -31.97 16.62
N GLY A 462 -35.46 -32.43 15.37
CA GLY A 462 -35.39 -33.85 15.04
C GLY A 462 -34.10 -34.55 15.51
N GLU A 463 -33.73 -35.63 14.83
CA GLU A 463 -32.35 -36.12 14.85
C GLU A 463 -31.47 -35.26 13.93
N ALA A 464 -30.21 -35.03 14.33
CA ALA A 464 -29.29 -34.19 13.56
C ALA A 464 -28.74 -34.92 12.34
N GLN A 465 -29.17 -34.53 11.14
CA GLN A 465 -28.52 -34.93 9.89
C GLN A 465 -27.49 -33.86 9.48
N LEU A 466 -26.23 -34.28 9.43
CA LEU A 466 -25.09 -33.43 9.05
C LEU A 466 -24.85 -33.52 7.54
N ALA A 467 -25.18 -32.46 6.79
CA ALA A 467 -24.75 -32.31 5.41
C ALA A 467 -23.37 -31.64 5.36
N TRP A 468 -22.42 -32.25 4.66
CA TRP A 468 -21.13 -31.63 4.37
C TRP A 468 -21.21 -30.96 3.01
N VAL A 469 -21.10 -29.64 2.97
CA VAL A 469 -21.26 -28.83 1.75
C VAL A 469 -20.06 -27.90 1.55
N SER A 470 -19.83 -27.45 0.32
CA SER A 470 -18.85 -26.41 0.02
C SER A 470 -19.25 -25.10 0.70
N GLY A 471 -18.27 -24.38 1.26
CA GLY A 471 -18.46 -23.01 1.70
C GLY A 471 -18.41 -22.09 0.49
N GLY A 472 -19.45 -21.30 0.26
CA GLY A 472 -19.45 -20.23 -0.75
C GLY A 472 -19.05 -18.92 -0.10
N ASP A 473 -17.91 -18.37 -0.50
CA ASP A 473 -17.42 -17.05 -0.09
C ASP A 473 -17.16 -16.17 -1.33
N SER A 474 -16.90 -14.88 -1.11
CA SER A 474 -16.66 -13.91 -2.16
C SER A 474 -15.41 -13.10 -1.84
N TYR A 475 -14.54 -12.97 -2.84
CA TYR A 475 -13.20 -12.44 -2.66
C TYR A 475 -12.90 -11.30 -3.63
N TRP A 476 -12.95 -10.08 -3.11
CA TRP A 476 -12.62 -8.87 -3.88
C TRP A 476 -11.23 -8.95 -4.52
N THR A 477 -11.21 -8.83 -5.84
CA THR A 477 -10.00 -8.89 -6.64
C THR A 477 -9.80 -7.53 -7.32
N PRO A 478 -8.67 -6.84 -7.07
CA PRO A 478 -8.39 -5.51 -7.64
C PRO A 478 -8.00 -5.61 -9.12
N VAL A 479 -8.72 -4.90 -10.00
CA VAL A 479 -8.51 -4.95 -11.45
C VAL A 479 -7.45 -3.93 -11.88
N VAL A 480 -6.26 -4.42 -12.23
CA VAL A 480 -5.10 -3.58 -12.60
C VAL A 480 -4.64 -3.84 -14.03
N VAL A 481 -4.48 -2.76 -14.80
CA VAL A 481 -4.00 -2.77 -16.18
C VAL A 481 -2.64 -2.06 -16.31
N GLU A 482 -1.79 -2.52 -17.23
CA GLU A 482 -0.51 -1.87 -17.57
C GLU A 482 -0.53 -1.39 -19.03
N LEU A 483 -0.35 -0.09 -19.27
CA LEU A 483 -0.51 0.52 -20.60
C LEU A 483 0.36 1.76 -20.81
N TYR A 484 0.40 2.26 -22.06
CA TYR A 484 1.07 3.49 -22.45
C TYR A 484 0.07 4.64 -22.68
N VAL A 485 0.14 5.68 -21.85
CA VAL A 485 -0.73 6.87 -21.92
C VAL A 485 0.04 8.13 -22.31
N ARG A 486 -0.63 9.10 -22.94
CA ARG A 486 -0.06 10.42 -23.23
C ARG A 486 -0.07 11.36 -22.02
N LYS A 487 -1.08 11.24 -21.16
CA LYS A 487 -1.32 12.13 -20.01
C LYS A 487 -1.52 11.32 -18.72
N LEU A 488 -0.94 11.79 -17.62
CA LEU A 488 -1.14 11.19 -16.30
C LEU A 488 -2.41 11.73 -15.65
N LEU A 489 -3.30 10.81 -15.22
CA LEU A 489 -4.52 11.17 -14.51
C LEU A 489 -4.30 11.17 -12.98
N ASP A 490 -4.93 12.12 -12.30
CA ASP A 490 -5.14 12.05 -10.83
C ASP A 490 -6.32 11.10 -10.51
N ARG A 491 -6.71 10.90 -9.22
CA ARG A 491 -7.86 10.02 -8.94
C ARG A 491 -9.14 10.59 -9.49
N ASP A 492 -9.42 11.87 -9.30
CA ASP A 492 -10.67 12.48 -9.80
C ASP A 492 -10.82 12.32 -11.32
N GLN A 493 -9.74 12.50 -12.08
CA GLN A 493 -9.74 12.28 -13.52
C GLN A 493 -9.89 10.80 -13.93
N LEU A 494 -9.26 9.85 -13.23
CA LEU A 494 -9.42 8.42 -13.55
C LEU A 494 -10.78 7.88 -13.09
N ARG A 495 -11.26 8.32 -11.92
CA ARG A 495 -12.58 8.03 -11.36
C ARG A 495 -13.68 8.42 -12.34
N ALA A 496 -13.68 9.68 -12.79
CA ALA A 496 -14.64 10.15 -13.77
C ALA A 496 -14.55 9.41 -15.13
N LEU A 497 -13.38 8.84 -15.45
CA LEU A 497 -13.20 7.99 -16.63
C LEU A 497 -13.80 6.57 -16.44
N CYS A 498 -13.64 5.97 -15.25
CA CYS A 498 -14.25 4.68 -14.92
C CYS A 498 -15.77 4.80 -14.71
N GLU A 499 -16.26 5.93 -14.21
CA GLU A 499 -17.69 6.23 -14.10
C GLU A 499 -18.34 6.50 -15.45
N LYS A 500 -17.58 7.02 -16.42
CA LYS A 500 -17.99 7.14 -17.83
C LYS A 500 -18.04 5.78 -18.55
N HIS A 501 -17.22 4.82 -18.14
CA HIS A 501 -17.01 3.54 -18.85
C HIS A 501 -17.00 2.35 -17.89
N GLY A 502 -18.11 1.63 -17.78
CA GLY A 502 -18.24 0.45 -16.90
C GLY A 502 -17.48 -0.82 -17.35
N ASP A 503 -16.65 -0.74 -18.39
CA ASP A 503 -15.86 -1.86 -18.94
C ASP A 503 -14.38 -1.49 -19.03
N VAL A 504 -13.52 -2.45 -18.65
CA VAL A 504 -12.05 -2.37 -18.71
C VAL A 504 -11.56 -2.00 -20.12
N SER A 505 -12.15 -2.59 -21.16
CA SER A 505 -11.71 -2.41 -22.55
C SER A 505 -11.97 -1.00 -23.04
N ALA A 506 -13.14 -0.44 -22.73
CA ALA A 506 -13.52 0.94 -23.01
C ALA A 506 -12.65 1.95 -22.24
N ILE A 507 -12.38 1.71 -20.95
CA ILE A 507 -11.44 2.54 -20.16
C ILE A 507 -10.04 2.52 -20.80
N MET A 508 -9.52 1.33 -21.14
CA MET A 508 -8.20 1.19 -21.76
C MET A 508 -8.11 1.88 -23.13
N ALA A 509 -9.17 1.83 -23.95
CA ALA A 509 -9.20 2.48 -25.25
C ALA A 509 -9.13 4.01 -25.13
N ASP A 510 -9.90 4.62 -24.22
CA ASP A 510 -9.89 6.07 -24.01
C ASP A 510 -8.55 6.55 -23.42
N LEU A 511 -7.97 5.79 -22.49
CA LEU A 511 -6.63 6.05 -21.91
C LEU A 511 -5.48 6.01 -22.93
N GLN A 512 -5.61 5.25 -24.02
CA GLN A 512 -4.54 5.08 -25.02
C GLN A 512 -4.52 6.18 -26.10
N SER A 513 -5.58 6.98 -26.19
CA SER A 513 -5.76 8.08 -27.14
C SER A 513 -4.76 9.25 -26.95
#